data_AF-A0A9P3GH36-F1
#
_entry.id   AF-A0A9P3GH36-F1
#
_cell.length_a   1.000
_cell.length_b   1.000
_cell.length_c   1.000
_cell.angle_alpha   90.00
_cell.angle_beta   90.00
_cell.angle_gamma   90.00
#
_symmetry.space_group_name_H-M   'P 1'
#
loop_
_entity.id
_entity.type
_entity.pdbx_description
1 polymer ?
#
loop_
_entity_poly.entity_id
_entity_poly.type
_entity_poly.pdbx_seq_one_letter_code
_entity_poly.pdbx_strand_id
1 'polypeptide(L)'
;MWRGESLTDLDVLKKRATSHLRDVSYGHRAQSSMAPQEAGKHVPQRNSSQIHRRIVPCGVVKTLRDIESMSEVFRHLADVVRGVALFDFCGWECFNISVEDVLVVEEKFQGSDQSYTVEKRVKISDLDYAKRLGDGQLPPAAICTSTNCFISTEVEGHRYQYWKDAIAEMEDSDTDDEDWMLGPRTPPRPATKEKPREAKLPPFRHNILHDGESVFWLALYLLLTVCVLARRGEDGALVAHGVDAGHQEEQRAFAQKLFARPGCRFHFMRTDGTLLRHVSSLDPRVQRVLRSLDEMRKQIVQTYTVAESKLHRSPHSFVFDDRTWNPRRLLKTMAARFAQISKGLEDDDILMLTEPGARQSFE
;
A
#
# COMPACT_ATOMS: atom_id res chain seq x y z
N MET A 1 26.79 -2.15 -0.48
CA MET A 1 27.18 -1.93 0.92
C MET A 1 26.23 -0.98 1.63
N TRP A 2 25.22 -1.54 2.29
CA TRP A 2 24.30 -0.84 3.19
C TRP A 2 24.42 -1.49 4.57
N ARG A 3 24.96 -0.78 5.57
CA ARG A 3 24.88 -1.17 6.98
C ARG A 3 23.99 -0.15 7.66
N GLY A 4 23.01 -0.63 8.43
CA GLY A 4 22.02 0.23 9.05
C GLY A 4 22.63 1.24 10.02
N GLU A 5 22.56 2.53 9.70
CA GLU A 5 22.80 3.62 10.65
C GLU A 5 21.96 4.87 10.33
N SER A 6 21.13 5.25 11.31
CA SER A 6 20.65 6.59 11.69
C SER A 6 20.14 7.58 10.60
N LEU A 7 19.68 8.76 11.02
CA LEU A 7 19.08 9.83 10.20
C LEU A 7 19.91 10.28 8.98
N THR A 8 21.19 9.91 8.92
CA THR A 8 22.13 10.15 7.82
C THR A 8 21.73 9.52 6.49
N ASP A 9 20.94 8.45 6.50
CA ASP A 9 20.68 7.64 5.30
C ASP A 9 19.74 8.31 4.28
N LEU A 10 18.70 9.01 4.75
CA LEU A 10 17.76 9.74 3.88
C LEU A 10 18.43 10.96 3.22
N ASP A 11 19.33 11.64 3.91
CA ASP A 11 20.07 12.77 3.34
C ASP A 11 21.14 12.31 2.34
N VAL A 12 21.76 11.15 2.57
CA VAL A 12 22.67 10.50 1.61
C VAL A 12 21.90 10.01 0.38
N LEU A 13 20.75 9.38 0.58
CA LEU A 13 19.84 9.00 -0.50
C LEU A 13 19.38 10.21 -1.30
N LYS A 14 18.99 11.29 -0.63
CA LYS A 14 18.65 12.59 -1.24
C LYS A 14 19.79 13.11 -2.11
N LYS A 15 21.02 13.14 -1.59
CA LYS A 15 22.20 13.60 -2.36
C LYS A 15 22.44 12.73 -3.59
N ARG A 16 22.23 11.42 -3.50
CA ARG A 16 22.40 10.49 -4.63
C ARG A 16 21.25 10.59 -5.65
N ALA A 17 20.00 10.58 -5.21
CA ALA A 17 18.82 10.70 -6.08
C ALA A 17 18.84 12.02 -6.86
N THR A 18 19.15 13.13 -6.18
CA THR A 18 19.29 14.45 -6.86
C THR A 18 20.48 14.53 -7.80
N SER A 19 21.53 13.73 -7.61
CA SER A 19 22.65 13.64 -8.56
C SER A 19 22.29 12.87 -9.83
N HIS A 20 21.54 11.77 -9.72
CA HIS A 20 21.14 10.95 -10.88
C HIS A 20 20.00 11.58 -11.70
N LEU A 21 19.10 12.34 -11.08
CA LEU A 21 18.03 13.05 -11.78
C LEU A 21 18.52 14.21 -12.66
N ARG A 22 19.75 14.72 -12.46
CA ARG A 22 20.33 15.77 -13.33
C ARG A 22 20.78 15.25 -14.70
N ASP A 23 21.04 13.95 -14.83
CA ASP A 23 21.51 13.34 -16.08
C ASP A 23 20.37 12.85 -16.99
N VAL A 24 19.11 12.97 -16.57
CA VAL A 24 17.94 12.51 -17.33
C VAL A 24 17.13 13.71 -17.84
N SER A 25 17.69 14.41 -18.82
CA SER A 25 16.97 15.42 -19.61
C SER A 25 16.20 14.73 -20.75
N TYR A 26 14.97 14.28 -20.50
CA TYR A 26 14.04 13.92 -21.58
C TYR A 26 13.31 15.16 -22.07
N GLY A 27 13.63 15.60 -23.28
CA GLY A 27 12.89 16.66 -23.98
C GLY A 27 11.52 16.16 -24.42
N HIS A 28 10.51 16.32 -23.56
CA HIS A 28 9.11 16.12 -23.96
C HIS A 28 8.51 17.43 -24.47
N ARG A 29 8.38 17.51 -25.80
CA ARG A 29 7.51 18.49 -26.48
C ARG A 29 6.07 17.99 -26.34
N ALA A 30 5.31 18.59 -25.43
CA ALA A 30 3.88 18.32 -25.28
C ALA A 30 3.14 18.76 -26.56
N GLN A 31 2.57 17.81 -27.30
CA GLN A 31 1.50 18.11 -28.25
C GLN A 31 0.18 17.96 -27.51
N SER A 32 -0.37 19.11 -27.10
CA SER A 32 -1.72 19.23 -26.60
C SER A 32 -2.69 19.21 -27.78
N SER A 33 -3.70 18.34 -27.76
CA SER A 33 -4.81 18.41 -28.71
C SER A 33 -6.06 17.79 -28.10
N MET A 34 -6.93 18.64 -27.56
CA MET A 34 -8.35 18.37 -27.38
C MET A 34 -9.12 19.59 -27.88
N ALA A 35 -9.75 19.44 -29.04
CA ALA A 35 -10.96 20.16 -29.42
C ALA A 35 -11.79 19.23 -30.34
N PRO A 36 -13.13 19.19 -30.21
CA PRO A 36 -13.97 18.31 -31.00
C PRO A 36 -14.27 18.96 -32.36
N GLN A 37 -14.03 18.24 -33.46
CA GLN A 37 -14.54 18.61 -34.77
C GLN A 37 -15.19 17.41 -35.47
N GLU A 38 -16.50 17.56 -35.61
CA GLU A 38 -17.40 17.21 -36.72
C GLU A 38 -17.08 16.02 -37.63
N ALA A 39 -18.15 15.23 -37.85
CA ALA A 39 -18.22 14.13 -38.79
C ALA A 39 -17.91 14.57 -40.23
N GLY A 40 -16.71 14.23 -40.71
CA GLY A 40 -16.31 14.49 -42.09
C GLY A 40 -15.20 13.55 -42.55
N LYS A 41 -15.58 12.61 -43.44
CA LYS A 41 -14.74 11.81 -44.34
C LYS A 41 -13.60 11.00 -43.70
N HIS A 42 -13.78 9.67 -43.68
CA HIS A 42 -12.72 8.68 -43.42
C HIS A 42 -11.55 8.87 -44.41
N VAL A 43 -10.57 9.68 -44.02
CA VAL A 43 -9.20 9.55 -44.51
C VAL A 43 -8.65 8.29 -43.87
N PRO A 44 -8.08 7.32 -44.62
CA PRO A 44 -7.40 6.19 -44.02
C PRO A 44 -6.28 6.74 -43.14
N GLN A 45 -6.46 6.61 -41.83
CA GLN A 45 -5.44 6.89 -40.83
C GLN A 45 -4.23 6.05 -41.24
N ARG A 46 -3.19 6.70 -41.76
CA ARG A 46 -1.89 6.07 -41.95
C ARG A 46 -1.52 5.46 -40.62
N ASN A 47 -1.45 4.13 -40.56
CA ASN A 47 -0.92 3.38 -39.43
C ASN A 47 0.42 4.01 -39.04
N SER A 48 0.40 4.86 -38.02
CA SER A 48 1.62 5.35 -37.40
C SER A 48 2.35 4.11 -36.92
N SER A 49 3.62 3.98 -37.29
CA SER A 49 4.46 2.87 -36.90
C SER A 49 4.38 2.70 -35.38
N GLN A 50 3.81 1.58 -34.92
CA GLN A 50 3.71 1.28 -33.50
C GLN A 50 5.11 1.11 -32.94
N ILE A 51 5.60 2.12 -32.21
CA ILE A 51 6.92 2.07 -31.57
C ILE A 51 6.80 1.18 -30.33
N HIS A 52 7.39 -0.01 -30.38
CA HIS A 52 7.56 -0.85 -29.21
C HIS A 52 8.71 -0.33 -28.35
N ARG A 53 8.39 0.19 -27.16
CA ARG A 53 9.38 0.50 -26.13
C ARG A 53 9.52 -0.70 -25.20
N ARG A 54 10.76 -1.07 -24.85
CA ARG A 54 11.06 -2.18 -23.93
C ARG A 54 12.01 -1.69 -22.85
N ILE A 55 11.66 -1.96 -21.61
CA ILE A 55 12.53 -1.77 -20.44
C ILE A 55 13.00 -3.15 -20.03
N VAL A 56 14.31 -3.38 -20.01
CA VAL A 56 14.91 -4.67 -19.63
C VAL A 56 15.68 -4.47 -18.33
N PRO A 57 15.16 -4.96 -17.18
CA PRO A 57 15.90 -4.89 -15.93
C PRO A 57 17.14 -5.79 -16.00
N CYS A 58 18.25 -5.32 -15.43
CA CYS A 58 19.43 -6.16 -15.23
C CYS A 58 19.28 -6.97 -13.93
N GLY A 59 19.38 -8.29 -14.01
CA GLY A 59 19.41 -9.20 -12.85
C GLY A 59 18.31 -10.26 -12.87
N VAL A 60 18.38 -11.21 -11.93
CA VAL A 60 17.28 -12.13 -11.64
C VAL A 60 16.24 -11.36 -10.84
N VAL A 61 15.01 -11.35 -11.34
CA VAL A 61 13.90 -10.59 -10.76
C VAL A 61 12.90 -11.58 -10.19
N LYS A 62 12.54 -11.38 -8.92
CA LYS A 62 11.47 -12.07 -8.21
C LYS A 62 10.45 -11.06 -7.71
N THR A 63 9.18 -11.44 -7.63
CA THR A 63 8.18 -10.61 -6.94
C THR A 63 8.20 -10.94 -5.44
N LEU A 64 7.51 -10.15 -4.61
CA LEU A 64 7.34 -10.50 -3.19
C LEU A 64 6.60 -11.83 -2.97
N ARG A 65 5.78 -12.28 -3.92
CA ARG A 65 5.11 -13.60 -3.88
C ARG A 65 6.11 -14.75 -3.97
N ASP A 66 7.25 -14.54 -4.64
CA ASP A 66 8.27 -15.57 -4.87
C ASP A 66 9.33 -15.64 -3.76
N ILE A 67 9.14 -14.87 -2.69
CA ILE A 67 10.02 -14.86 -1.53
C ILE A 67 9.53 -15.88 -0.51
N GLU A 68 10.36 -16.87 -0.21
CA GLU A 68 10.00 -18.03 0.61
C GLU A 68 9.92 -17.72 2.12
N SER A 69 10.61 -16.69 2.59
CA SER A 69 10.69 -16.33 4.02
C SER A 69 9.88 -15.09 4.33
N MET A 70 9.01 -15.16 5.34
CA MET A 70 8.23 -14.00 5.76
C MET A 70 9.07 -12.95 6.49
N SER A 71 10.13 -13.36 7.20
CA SER A 71 11.14 -12.43 7.68
C SER A 71 11.75 -11.63 6.52
N GLU A 72 12.09 -12.29 5.41
CA GLU A 72 12.64 -11.64 4.23
C GLU A 72 11.62 -10.70 3.56
N VAL A 73 10.35 -11.10 3.44
CA VAL A 73 9.28 -10.22 2.91
C VAL A 73 9.15 -8.95 3.74
N PHE A 74 9.10 -9.05 5.06
CA PHE A 74 9.02 -7.85 5.91
C PHE A 74 10.26 -6.97 5.84
N ARG A 75 11.45 -7.55 5.65
CA ARG A 75 12.67 -6.78 5.36
C ARG A 75 12.51 -5.99 4.06
N HIS A 76 12.02 -6.63 3.01
CA HIS A 76 11.78 -5.99 1.71
C HIS A 76 10.69 -4.93 1.78
N LEU A 77 9.60 -5.16 2.52
CA LEU A 77 8.55 -4.14 2.76
C LEU A 77 9.10 -2.90 3.48
N ALA A 78 10.07 -3.07 4.40
CA ALA A 78 10.77 -1.93 4.99
C ALA A 78 11.52 -1.10 3.93
N ASP A 79 12.13 -1.75 2.94
CA ASP A 79 12.79 -1.09 1.81
C ASP A 79 11.79 -0.45 0.85
N VAL A 80 10.62 -1.06 0.61
CA VAL A 80 9.52 -0.44 -0.16
C VAL A 80 9.10 0.87 0.49
N VAL A 81 8.83 0.88 1.80
CA VAL A 81 8.45 2.12 2.51
C VAL A 81 9.53 3.20 2.40
N ARG A 82 10.81 2.82 2.46
CA ARG A 82 11.91 3.77 2.21
C ARG A 82 11.87 4.30 0.78
N GLY A 83 11.62 3.44 -0.20
CA GLY A 83 11.41 3.81 -1.60
C GLY A 83 10.28 4.82 -1.76
N VAL A 84 9.11 4.55 -1.18
CA VAL A 84 7.96 5.47 -1.15
C VAL A 84 8.34 6.83 -0.54
N ALA A 85 9.04 6.83 0.60
CA ALA A 85 9.53 8.07 1.20
C ALA A 85 10.50 8.84 0.28
N LEU A 86 11.27 8.15 -0.56
CA LEU A 86 12.14 8.79 -1.55
C LEU A 86 11.37 9.37 -2.74
N PHE A 87 10.29 8.72 -3.18
CA PHE A 87 9.39 9.29 -4.20
C PHE A 87 8.86 10.64 -3.75
N ASP A 88 8.28 10.69 -2.56
CA ASP A 88 7.80 11.93 -1.95
C ASP A 88 8.92 12.96 -1.83
N PHE A 89 10.09 12.53 -1.37
CA PHE A 89 11.27 13.40 -1.26
C PHE A 89 11.66 14.03 -2.62
N CYS A 90 11.48 13.30 -3.72
CA CYS A 90 11.76 13.78 -5.07
C CYS A 90 10.60 14.57 -5.68
N GLY A 91 9.50 14.75 -4.96
CA GLY A 91 8.31 15.44 -5.42
C GLY A 91 7.41 14.59 -6.30
N TRP A 92 7.38 13.26 -6.08
CA TRP A 92 6.58 12.30 -6.82
C TRP A 92 5.68 11.47 -5.91
N GLU A 93 4.57 10.99 -6.45
CA GLU A 93 3.61 10.10 -5.79
C GLU A 93 3.51 8.77 -6.55
N CYS A 94 3.41 7.67 -5.83
CA CYS A 94 3.37 6.31 -6.38
C CYS A 94 1.95 5.75 -6.30
N PHE A 95 1.15 6.01 -7.33
CA PHE A 95 -0.29 5.67 -7.33
C PHE A 95 -0.61 4.17 -7.34
N ASN A 96 0.36 3.31 -7.58
CA ASN A 96 0.17 1.88 -7.72
C ASN A 96 1.28 1.13 -6.99
N ILE A 97 0.97 0.58 -5.83
CA ILE A 97 1.84 -0.36 -5.12
C ILE A 97 1.07 -1.65 -4.93
N SER A 98 1.45 -2.66 -5.70
CA SER A 98 0.95 -4.01 -5.58
C SER A 98 2.09 -5.00 -5.34
N VAL A 99 1.76 -6.29 -5.22
CA VAL A 99 2.76 -7.36 -5.18
C VAL A 99 3.61 -7.37 -6.46
N GLU A 100 3.00 -7.11 -7.61
CA GLU A 100 3.65 -7.22 -8.93
C GLU A 100 4.60 -6.04 -9.18
N ASP A 101 4.33 -4.90 -8.53
CA ASP A 101 5.14 -3.69 -8.64
C ASP A 101 6.38 -3.72 -7.75
N VAL A 102 6.49 -4.70 -6.85
CA VAL A 102 7.64 -4.84 -5.95
C VAL A 102 8.55 -5.97 -6.42
N LEU A 103 9.68 -5.56 -6.99
CA LEU A 103 10.67 -6.43 -7.57
C LEU A 103 11.87 -6.59 -6.62
N VAL A 104 12.17 -7.83 -6.26
CA VAL A 104 13.40 -8.21 -5.57
C VAL A 104 14.43 -8.63 -6.64
N VAL A 105 15.48 -7.83 -6.77
CA VAL A 105 16.55 -8.02 -7.75
C VAL A 105 17.79 -8.52 -7.04
N GLU A 106 18.32 -9.66 -7.50
CA GLU A 106 19.62 -10.16 -7.06
C GLU A 106 20.73 -9.56 -7.92
N GLU A 107 21.54 -8.69 -7.32
CA GLU A 107 22.66 -8.02 -7.97
C GLU A 107 23.99 -8.63 -7.50
N LYS A 108 24.83 -9.04 -8.47
CA LYS A 108 26.19 -9.54 -8.21
C LYS A 108 27.16 -8.37 -8.24
N PHE A 109 27.88 -8.17 -7.15
CA PHE A 109 28.95 -7.18 -7.05
C PHE A 109 30.29 -7.89 -7.01
N GLN A 110 31.23 -7.44 -7.83
CA GLN A 110 32.61 -7.88 -7.78
C GLN A 110 33.34 -7.06 -6.72
N GLY A 111 33.83 -7.76 -5.69
CA GLY A 111 34.69 -7.19 -4.66
C GLY A 111 36.09 -6.87 -5.19
N SER A 112 36.83 -6.04 -4.45
CA SER A 112 38.21 -5.67 -4.77
C SER A 112 39.18 -6.86 -4.79
N ASP A 113 38.81 -7.95 -4.13
CA ASP A 113 39.56 -9.20 -4.00
C ASP A 113 39.13 -10.27 -5.04
N GLN A 114 38.40 -9.86 -6.10
CA GLN A 114 37.78 -10.76 -7.09
C GLN A 114 36.70 -11.70 -6.52
N SER A 115 36.30 -11.54 -5.26
CA SER A 115 35.12 -12.23 -4.72
C SER A 115 33.83 -11.66 -5.32
N TYR A 116 32.75 -12.45 -5.33
CA TYR A 116 31.43 -11.96 -5.70
C TYR A 116 30.53 -11.96 -4.47
N THR A 117 29.89 -10.83 -4.19
CA THR A 117 28.80 -10.73 -3.21
C THR A 117 27.48 -10.59 -3.94
N VAL A 118 26.48 -11.40 -3.57
CA VAL A 118 25.10 -11.25 -4.05
C VAL A 118 24.37 -10.38 -3.03
N GLU A 119 23.93 -9.19 -3.45
CA GLU A 119 23.02 -8.38 -2.64
C GLU A 119 21.61 -8.47 -3.26
N LYS A 120 20.60 -8.70 -2.42
CA LYS A 120 19.19 -8.58 -2.82
C LYS A 120 18.74 -7.15 -2.60
N ARG A 121 18.13 -6.53 -3.61
CA ARG A 121 17.61 -5.16 -3.54
C ARG A 121 16.17 -5.10 -3.98
N VAL A 122 15.39 -4.24 -3.34
CA VAL A 122 14.00 -3.99 -3.73
C VAL A 122 13.94 -2.81 -4.69
N LYS A 123 13.14 -2.95 -5.75
CA LYS A 123 12.82 -1.89 -6.71
C LYS A 123 11.30 -1.81 -6.84
N ILE A 124 10.77 -0.59 -6.83
CA ILE A 124 9.38 -0.31 -7.19
C ILE A 124 9.35 -0.14 -8.71
N SER A 125 8.56 -0.95 -9.40
CA SER A 125 8.33 -0.89 -10.85
C SER A 125 6.99 -0.24 -11.18
N ASP A 126 6.60 -0.32 -12.47
CA ASP A 126 5.34 0.22 -13.00
C ASP A 126 5.06 1.68 -12.63
N LEU A 127 6.03 2.54 -12.95
CA LEU A 127 5.95 3.99 -12.66
C LEU A 127 5.17 4.77 -13.71
N ASP A 128 4.46 4.09 -14.62
CA ASP A 128 3.67 4.72 -15.69
C ASP A 128 2.55 5.62 -15.13
N TYR A 129 2.14 5.35 -13.90
CA TYR A 129 1.14 6.11 -13.17
C TYR A 129 1.72 7.10 -12.16
N ALA A 130 3.04 7.13 -11.96
CA ALA A 130 3.66 8.07 -11.04
C ALA A 130 3.44 9.51 -11.54
N LYS A 131 3.08 10.42 -10.63
CA LYS A 131 2.89 11.84 -10.96
C LYS A 131 3.71 12.73 -10.05
N ARG A 132 3.98 13.93 -10.55
CA ARG A 132 4.65 14.96 -9.76
C ARG A 132 3.65 15.61 -8.80
N LEU A 133 4.08 15.81 -7.55
CA LEU A 133 3.34 16.53 -6.53
C LEU A 133 2.92 17.91 -7.05
N GLY A 134 1.62 18.19 -6.97
CA GLY A 134 1.08 19.50 -7.34
C GLY A 134 0.62 19.65 -8.78
N ASP A 135 0.79 18.64 -9.65
CA ASP A 135 0.30 18.69 -11.04
C ASP A 135 -1.24 18.78 -11.14
N GLY A 136 -1.95 18.70 -10.01
CA GLY A 136 -3.36 19.08 -9.85
C GLY A 136 -4.35 18.20 -10.61
N GLN A 137 -3.86 17.27 -11.42
CA GLN A 137 -4.67 16.31 -12.12
C GLN A 137 -5.07 15.21 -11.15
N LEU A 138 -6.38 15.13 -10.89
CA LEU A 138 -6.99 13.95 -10.30
C LEU A 138 -6.41 12.70 -10.98
N PRO A 139 -6.05 11.64 -10.23
CA PRO A 139 -5.91 10.34 -10.86
C PRO A 139 -7.19 10.13 -11.69
N PRO A 140 -7.10 9.87 -13.01
CA PRO A 140 -8.29 9.68 -13.81
C PRO A 140 -9.10 8.59 -13.11
N ALA A 141 -10.39 8.82 -12.86
CA ALA A 141 -11.26 7.89 -12.12
C ALA A 141 -11.27 6.46 -12.72
N ALA A 142 -10.70 6.27 -13.90
CA ALA A 142 -10.51 5.00 -14.61
C ALA A 142 -9.14 4.33 -14.39
N ILE A 143 -8.21 4.93 -13.65
CA ILE A 143 -6.90 4.34 -13.34
C ILE A 143 -6.95 3.76 -11.92
N CYS A 144 -7.85 2.80 -11.72
CA CYS A 144 -7.79 1.88 -10.60
C CYS A 144 -7.16 0.58 -11.14
N THR A 145 -5.90 0.68 -11.58
CA THR A 145 -5.17 -0.46 -12.19
C THR A 145 -4.55 -1.37 -11.15
N SER A 146 -4.45 -0.92 -9.91
CA SER A 146 -4.07 -1.76 -8.77
C SER A 146 -5.13 -2.83 -8.52
N THR A 147 -4.71 -4.04 -8.13
CA THR A 147 -5.64 -4.99 -7.50
C THR A 147 -6.32 -4.28 -6.31
N ASN A 148 -7.66 -4.26 -6.29
CA ASN A 148 -8.47 -3.56 -5.27
C ASN A 148 -8.10 -3.91 -3.81
N CYS A 149 -7.35 -4.99 -3.58
CA CYS A 149 -6.84 -5.39 -2.28
C CYS A 149 -5.85 -4.38 -1.66
N PHE A 150 -5.11 -3.62 -2.48
CA PHE A 150 -3.98 -2.81 -2.01
C PHE A 150 -4.28 -1.32 -1.96
N ILE A 151 -5.26 -0.83 -2.71
CA ILE A 151 -5.56 0.61 -2.79
C ILE A 151 -5.96 1.19 -1.44
N SER A 152 -5.52 2.40 -1.09
CA SER A 152 -6.02 3.08 0.13
C SER A 152 -7.55 3.18 0.15
N THR A 153 -8.13 3.08 1.34
CA THR A 153 -9.58 3.20 1.60
C THR A 153 -10.15 4.56 1.17
N GLU A 154 -9.39 5.65 1.29
CA GLU A 154 -9.80 6.96 0.80
C GLU A 154 -9.80 7.06 -0.72
N VAL A 155 -8.80 6.44 -1.35
CA VAL A 155 -8.65 6.43 -2.81
C VAL A 155 -9.75 5.57 -3.43
N GLU A 156 -10.04 4.41 -2.84
CA GLU A 156 -11.18 3.55 -3.21
C GLU A 156 -12.51 4.31 -3.12
N GLY A 157 -12.72 5.07 -2.05
CA GLY A 157 -13.94 5.87 -1.85
C GLY A 157 -13.92 7.24 -2.55
N HIS A 158 -12.82 7.61 -3.19
CA HIS A 158 -12.55 8.93 -3.78
C HIS A 158 -12.94 10.12 -2.88
N ARG A 159 -12.71 10.00 -1.57
CA ARG A 159 -13.12 11.01 -0.57
C ARG A 159 -12.26 10.94 0.68
N TYR A 160 -12.12 12.09 1.35
CA TYR A 160 -11.51 12.17 2.68
C TYR A 160 -12.44 11.52 3.72
N GLN A 161 -11.89 10.72 4.63
CA GLN A 161 -12.66 9.78 5.45
C GLN A 161 -12.42 9.85 6.96
N TYR A 162 -11.38 10.57 7.41
CA TYR A 162 -10.95 10.62 8.81
C TYR A 162 -11.18 11.97 9.49
N TRP A 163 -11.95 12.87 8.88
CA TRP A 163 -12.45 14.10 9.49
C TRP A 163 -13.63 13.85 10.46
N LYS A 164 -13.64 14.54 11.61
CA LYS A 164 -14.60 14.33 12.71
C LYS A 164 -16.07 14.50 12.32
N ASP A 165 -16.43 15.45 11.47
CA ASP A 165 -17.84 15.60 11.09
C ASP A 165 -18.25 14.55 10.05
N ALA A 166 -17.31 14.09 9.21
CA ALA A 166 -17.54 12.94 8.34
C ALA A 166 -17.72 11.65 9.16
N ILE A 167 -17.10 11.57 10.35
CA ILE A 167 -17.33 10.49 11.31
C ILE A 167 -18.75 10.60 11.89
N ALA A 168 -19.17 11.79 12.36
CA ALA A 168 -20.50 11.99 12.94
C ALA A 168 -21.64 11.78 11.93
N GLU A 169 -21.48 12.24 10.68
CA GLU A 169 -22.47 12.04 9.61
C GLU A 169 -22.62 10.56 9.20
N MET A 170 -21.55 9.76 9.32
CA MET A 170 -21.61 8.32 9.09
C MET A 170 -22.16 7.57 10.29
N GLU A 171 -21.82 7.96 11.52
CA GLU A 171 -22.34 7.31 12.73
C GLU A 171 -23.86 7.50 12.87
N ASP A 172 -24.41 8.64 12.47
CA ASP A 172 -25.86 8.86 12.36
C ASP A 172 -26.52 8.04 11.22
N SER A 173 -25.74 7.56 10.26
CA SER A 173 -26.16 6.61 9.21
C SER A 173 -26.08 5.16 9.67
N ASP A 174 -25.09 4.84 10.51
CA ASP A 174 -24.65 3.46 10.78
C ASP A 174 -25.12 2.93 12.14
N THR A 175 -25.91 3.68 12.93
CA THR A 175 -26.56 3.13 14.13
C THR A 175 -27.60 2.02 13.84
N ASP A 176 -27.90 1.74 12.58
CA ASP A 176 -28.76 0.63 12.15
C ASP A 176 -27.97 -0.62 11.65
N ASP A 177 -26.63 -0.60 11.69
CA ASP A 177 -25.76 -1.68 11.16
C ASP A 177 -25.12 -2.59 12.24
N GLU A 178 -25.58 -2.56 13.48
CA GLU A 178 -25.38 -3.72 14.37
C GLU A 178 -26.51 -4.78 14.18
N ASP A 179 -27.49 -4.50 13.31
CA ASP A 179 -28.63 -5.38 12.95
C ASP A 179 -28.75 -5.63 11.43
N TRP A 180 -27.62 -5.80 10.71
CA TRP A 180 -27.63 -6.35 9.34
C TRP A 180 -27.92 -7.87 9.29
N MET A 181 -28.37 -8.46 10.40
CA MET A 181 -28.70 -9.89 10.52
C MET A 181 -30.18 -10.24 10.72
N LEU A 182 -31.12 -9.31 11.04
CA LEU A 182 -32.53 -9.70 11.30
C LEU A 182 -33.62 -8.69 10.82
N GLY A 183 -34.34 -9.02 9.73
CA GLY A 183 -35.77 -8.71 9.55
C GLY A 183 -36.22 -7.38 8.87
N PRO A 184 -37.52 -7.25 8.50
CA PRO A 184 -38.02 -6.20 7.59
C PRO A 184 -38.26 -4.85 8.27
N ARG A 185 -37.84 -3.79 7.57
CA ARG A 185 -37.74 -2.38 8.01
C ARG A 185 -39.08 -1.64 8.11
N THR A 186 -39.20 -0.79 9.13
CA THR A 186 -40.21 0.30 9.22
C THR A 186 -39.73 1.58 8.53
N PRO A 187 -40.64 2.40 7.95
CA PRO A 187 -40.26 3.58 7.17
C PRO A 187 -39.83 4.78 8.05
N PRO A 188 -38.81 5.56 7.63
CA PRO A 188 -38.28 6.66 8.42
C PRO A 188 -39.17 7.91 8.38
N ARG A 189 -39.18 8.64 9.51
CA ARG A 189 -39.95 9.87 9.75
C ARG A 189 -39.21 11.10 9.21
N PRO A 190 -39.86 12.05 8.52
CA PRO A 190 -39.18 13.20 7.97
C PRO A 190 -38.87 14.24 9.06
N ALA A 191 -37.60 14.56 9.24
CA ALA A 191 -37.15 15.68 10.06
C ALA A 191 -36.56 16.77 9.15
N THR A 192 -37.29 17.88 9.02
CA THR A 192 -36.82 19.13 8.41
C THR A 192 -35.98 19.90 9.43
N LYS A 193 -34.66 19.84 9.30
CA LYS A 193 -33.74 20.80 9.94
C LYS A 193 -32.93 21.49 8.85
N GLU A 194 -32.89 22.82 8.90
CA GLU A 194 -32.11 23.66 8.00
C GLU A 194 -30.63 23.27 8.08
N LYS A 195 -30.08 22.79 6.96
CA LYS A 195 -28.67 22.40 6.88
C LYS A 195 -27.78 23.63 7.09
N PRO A 196 -26.87 23.60 8.09
CA PRO A 196 -25.76 24.55 8.15
C PRO A 196 -25.05 24.59 6.79
N ARG A 197 -24.56 25.77 6.38
CA ARG A 197 -23.73 25.92 5.17
C ARG A 197 -22.50 25.01 5.31
N GLU A 198 -22.58 23.80 4.78
CA GLU A 198 -21.47 22.85 4.67
C GLU A 198 -20.33 23.57 3.95
N ALA A 199 -19.22 23.80 4.67
CA ALA A 199 -17.99 24.27 4.05
C ALA A 199 -17.58 23.20 3.03
N LYS A 200 -17.63 23.54 1.74
CA LYS A 200 -17.26 22.61 0.67
C LYS A 200 -15.81 22.20 0.87
N LEU A 201 -15.59 20.94 1.22
CA LEU A 201 -14.26 20.35 1.26
C LEU A 201 -13.59 20.56 -0.10
N PRO A 202 -12.26 20.76 -0.12
CA PRO A 202 -11.54 20.80 -1.38
C PRO A 202 -11.67 19.45 -2.09
N PRO A 203 -11.46 19.39 -3.42
CA PRO A 203 -11.45 18.13 -4.14
C PRO A 203 -10.50 17.11 -3.50
N PHE A 204 -10.89 15.83 -3.57
CA PHE A 204 -10.02 14.73 -3.13
C PHE A 204 -8.71 14.76 -3.90
N ARG A 205 -7.60 14.58 -3.19
CA ARG A 205 -6.25 14.53 -3.77
C ARG A 205 -5.52 13.36 -3.15
N HIS A 206 -4.90 12.57 -4.02
CA HIS A 206 -3.93 11.58 -3.61
C HIS A 206 -2.79 12.25 -2.85
N ASN A 207 -2.19 11.53 -1.91
CA ASN A 207 -1.01 11.96 -1.17
C ASN A 207 -0.22 10.73 -0.70
N ILE A 208 0.96 10.98 -0.16
CA ILE A 208 1.90 9.92 0.27
C ILE A 208 1.36 8.97 1.37
N LEU A 209 0.34 9.37 2.15
CA LEU A 209 -0.31 8.46 3.10
C LEU A 209 -1.02 7.32 2.39
N HIS A 210 -1.60 7.58 1.22
CA HIS A 210 -2.29 6.57 0.44
C HIS A 210 -1.30 5.50 -0.05
N ASP A 211 -0.09 5.90 -0.42
CA ASP A 211 1.00 4.98 -0.78
C ASP A 211 1.45 4.17 0.44
N GLY A 212 1.63 4.82 1.59
CA GLY A 212 1.97 4.16 2.84
C GLY A 212 0.91 3.13 3.28
N GLU A 213 -0.37 3.50 3.19
CA GLU A 213 -1.50 2.62 3.45
C GLU A 213 -1.53 1.44 2.46
N SER A 214 -1.18 1.68 1.19
CA SER A 214 -1.08 0.60 0.20
C SER A 214 -0.02 -0.44 0.57
N VAL A 215 1.15 -0.01 1.05
CA VAL A 215 2.18 -0.93 1.57
C VAL A 215 1.69 -1.68 2.82
N PHE A 216 0.89 -1.04 3.67
CA PHE A 216 0.27 -1.68 4.82
C PHE A 216 -0.71 -2.79 4.40
N TRP A 217 -1.58 -2.54 3.41
CA TRP A 217 -2.49 -3.54 2.87
C TRP A 217 -1.75 -4.70 2.20
N LEU A 218 -0.68 -4.39 1.46
CA LEU A 218 0.20 -5.39 0.88
C LEU A 218 0.81 -6.32 1.94
N ALA A 219 1.26 -5.76 3.07
CA ALA A 219 1.80 -6.54 4.19
C ALA A 219 0.74 -7.48 4.80
N LEU A 220 -0.48 -6.98 5.03
CA LEU A 220 -1.59 -7.80 5.52
C LEU A 220 -1.98 -8.89 4.53
N TYR A 221 -2.03 -8.57 3.25
CA TYR A 221 -2.35 -9.54 2.20
C TYR A 221 -1.33 -10.69 2.22
N LEU A 222 -0.02 -10.39 2.13
CA LEU A 222 1.02 -11.42 2.12
C LEU A 222 0.96 -12.30 3.38
N LEU A 223 0.74 -11.69 4.55
CA LEU A 223 0.62 -12.40 5.82
C LEU A 223 -0.63 -13.28 5.91
N LEU A 224 -1.77 -12.86 5.34
CA LEU A 224 -3.04 -13.58 5.52
C LEU A 224 -3.34 -14.56 4.38
N THR A 225 -2.90 -14.28 3.15
CA THR A 225 -3.25 -15.10 1.97
C THR A 225 -2.13 -16.03 1.51
N VAL A 226 -0.86 -15.65 1.70
CA VAL A 226 0.28 -16.40 1.11
C VAL A 226 1.11 -17.13 2.17
N CYS A 227 1.14 -16.61 3.39
CA CYS A 227 1.86 -17.19 4.51
C CYS A 227 1.30 -18.57 4.91
N VAL A 228 2.19 -19.55 5.00
CA VAL A 228 1.92 -20.85 5.62
C VAL A 228 2.97 -21.17 6.66
N LEU A 229 2.48 -21.66 7.78
CA LEU A 229 3.29 -21.93 8.92
C LEU A 229 3.96 -23.29 8.73
N ALA A 230 5.27 -23.25 8.51
CA ALA A 230 6.11 -24.43 8.56
C ALA A 230 6.72 -24.55 9.97
N ARG A 231 7.24 -25.74 10.26
CA ARG A 231 8.14 -25.93 11.38
C ARG A 231 9.31 -26.77 10.91
N ARG A 232 10.48 -26.40 11.39
CA ARG A 232 11.67 -27.21 11.21
C ARG A 232 11.57 -28.47 12.07
N GLY A 233 11.59 -29.62 11.42
CA GLY A 233 11.66 -30.93 12.05
C GLY A 233 12.98 -31.14 12.78
N GLU A 234 13.05 -32.21 13.57
CA GLU A 234 14.27 -32.59 14.31
C GLU A 234 15.46 -32.88 13.39
N ASP A 235 15.19 -33.28 12.15
CA ASP A 235 16.15 -33.51 11.08
C ASP A 235 16.57 -32.23 10.32
N GLY A 236 16.03 -31.07 10.73
CA GLY A 236 16.25 -29.80 10.05
C GLY A 236 15.40 -29.60 8.80
N ALA A 237 14.62 -30.60 8.38
CA ALA A 237 13.73 -30.50 7.23
C ALA A 237 12.53 -29.62 7.57
N LEU A 238 12.10 -28.80 6.62
CA LEU A 238 10.87 -28.03 6.75
C LEU A 238 9.71 -28.96 6.48
N VAL A 239 9.01 -29.34 7.54
CA VAL A 239 7.75 -30.07 7.42
C VAL A 239 6.66 -29.01 7.44
N ALA A 240 5.88 -28.94 6.36
CA ALA A 240 4.64 -28.17 6.36
C ALA A 240 3.85 -28.67 7.56
N HIS A 241 3.74 -27.83 8.58
CA HIS A 241 3.23 -28.31 9.84
C HIS A 241 1.76 -28.63 9.59
N GLY A 242 1.35 -29.89 9.81
CA GLY A 242 -0.08 -30.24 9.95
C GLY A 242 -0.74 -29.58 11.16
N VAL A 243 -0.18 -28.48 11.67
CA VAL A 243 -0.69 -27.67 12.76
C VAL A 243 -1.92 -26.94 12.28
N ASP A 244 -3.03 -27.37 12.89
CA ASP A 244 -4.40 -26.91 12.75
C ASP A 244 -4.74 -26.35 11.39
N ALA A 245 -5.22 -27.23 10.51
CA ALA A 245 -6.05 -26.83 9.37
C ALA A 245 -7.09 -25.78 9.78
N GLY A 246 -7.58 -25.81 11.04
CA GLY A 246 -8.40 -24.78 11.66
C GLY A 246 -7.76 -23.38 11.67
N HIS A 247 -6.52 -23.19 12.13
CA HIS A 247 -5.88 -21.87 12.13
C HIS A 247 -5.68 -21.31 10.72
N GLN A 248 -5.32 -22.18 9.76
CA GLN A 248 -5.18 -21.77 8.36
C GLN A 248 -6.54 -21.43 7.72
N GLU A 249 -7.58 -22.19 8.05
CA GLU A 249 -8.94 -21.92 7.61
C GLU A 249 -9.47 -20.60 8.18
N GLU A 250 -9.23 -20.34 9.48
CA GLU A 250 -9.54 -19.07 10.15
C GLU A 250 -8.78 -17.90 9.51
N GLN A 251 -7.49 -18.08 9.22
CA GLN A 251 -6.68 -17.08 8.51
C GLN A 251 -7.25 -16.80 7.10
N ARG A 252 -7.61 -17.86 6.37
CA ARG A 252 -8.22 -17.76 5.03
C ARG A 252 -9.56 -17.06 5.07
N ALA A 253 -10.43 -17.43 6.01
CA ALA A 253 -11.74 -16.83 6.22
C ALA A 253 -11.60 -15.34 6.59
N PHE A 254 -10.61 -15.00 7.42
CA PHE A 254 -10.31 -13.63 7.78
C PHE A 254 -9.82 -12.81 6.57
N ALA A 255 -8.88 -13.35 5.78
CA ALA A 255 -8.46 -12.74 4.52
C ALA A 255 -9.63 -12.51 3.57
N GLN A 256 -10.48 -13.52 3.36
CA GLN A 256 -11.63 -13.41 2.48
C GLN A 256 -12.61 -12.34 2.97
N LYS A 257 -12.89 -12.28 4.27
CA LYS A 257 -13.72 -11.23 4.86
C LYS A 257 -13.11 -9.84 4.63
N LEU A 258 -11.81 -9.70 4.82
CA LEU A 258 -11.12 -8.41 4.73
C LEU A 258 -11.02 -7.90 3.29
N PHE A 259 -10.66 -8.76 2.32
CA PHE A 259 -10.33 -8.36 0.96
C PHE A 259 -11.45 -8.57 -0.08
N ALA A 260 -12.38 -9.51 0.13
CA ALA A 260 -13.43 -9.79 -0.83
C ALA A 260 -14.71 -8.97 -0.61
N ARG A 261 -14.91 -8.41 0.59
CA ARG A 261 -16.11 -7.65 0.94
C ARG A 261 -15.85 -6.15 0.85
N PRO A 262 -16.62 -5.41 0.02
CA PRO A 262 -16.54 -3.95 -0.02
C PRO A 262 -16.72 -3.33 1.37
N GLY A 263 -15.95 -2.29 1.69
CA GLY A 263 -16.07 -1.57 2.96
C GLY A 263 -15.46 -2.26 4.18
N CYS A 264 -15.12 -3.55 4.13
CA CYS A 264 -14.47 -4.22 5.28
C CYS A 264 -13.11 -3.62 5.62
N ARG A 265 -12.31 -3.23 4.62
CA ARG A 265 -11.03 -2.53 4.82
C ARG A 265 -11.23 -1.15 5.46
N PHE A 266 -12.23 -0.42 5.01
CA PHE A 266 -12.61 0.87 5.60
C PHE A 266 -12.99 0.73 7.08
N HIS A 267 -13.89 -0.21 7.40
CA HIS A 267 -14.29 -0.50 8.77
C HIS A 267 -13.09 -0.96 9.62
N PHE A 268 -12.22 -1.79 9.04
CA PHE A 268 -11.00 -2.24 9.68
C PHE A 268 -10.07 -1.08 10.04
N MET A 269 -9.91 -0.10 9.14
CA MET A 269 -9.11 1.08 9.42
C MET A 269 -9.68 1.88 10.58
N ARG A 270 -11.00 2.07 10.64
CA ARG A 270 -11.62 2.98 11.62
C ARG A 270 -11.90 2.37 12.99
N THR A 271 -12.15 1.07 13.05
CA THR A 271 -12.71 0.47 14.26
C THR A 271 -11.61 -0.16 15.12
N ASP A 272 -11.39 0.43 16.28
CA ASP A 272 -10.44 -0.11 17.25
C ASP A 272 -10.89 -1.49 17.76
N GLY A 273 -9.92 -2.39 17.89
CA GLY A 273 -10.15 -3.74 18.40
C GLY A 273 -10.78 -4.73 17.41
N THR A 274 -11.20 -4.31 16.21
CA THR A 274 -11.74 -5.23 15.19
C THR A 274 -10.73 -6.28 14.76
N LEU A 275 -9.46 -5.90 14.64
CA LEU A 275 -8.36 -6.87 14.41
C LEU A 275 -8.29 -7.88 15.56
N LEU A 276 -8.28 -7.41 16.82
CA LEU A 276 -8.09 -8.26 17.99
C LEU A 276 -9.20 -9.33 18.18
N ARG A 277 -10.43 -9.04 17.75
CA ARG A 277 -11.54 -10.01 17.79
C ARG A 277 -11.30 -11.24 16.90
N HIS A 278 -10.62 -11.06 15.77
CA HIS A 278 -10.30 -12.14 14.84
C HIS A 278 -8.94 -12.78 15.11
N VAL A 279 -8.06 -12.08 15.83
CA VAL A 279 -6.68 -12.54 16.07
C VAL A 279 -6.64 -13.74 17.00
N SER A 280 -7.56 -13.89 17.96
CA SER A 280 -7.47 -14.96 18.96
C SER A 280 -7.56 -16.37 18.38
N SER A 281 -8.19 -16.55 17.21
CA SER A 281 -8.28 -17.85 16.51
C SER A 281 -7.12 -18.12 15.55
N LEU A 282 -6.16 -17.20 15.41
CA LEU A 282 -5.02 -17.36 14.51
C LEU A 282 -3.81 -17.97 15.23
N ASP A 283 -2.83 -18.49 14.47
CA ASP A 283 -1.58 -18.98 15.07
C ASP A 283 -0.86 -17.87 15.86
N PRO A 284 -0.32 -18.16 17.06
CA PRO A 284 0.32 -17.17 17.93
C PRO A 284 1.42 -16.31 17.26
N ARG A 285 2.14 -16.85 16.27
CA ARG A 285 3.16 -16.10 15.51
C ARG A 285 2.50 -15.07 14.60
N VAL A 286 1.46 -15.46 13.87
CA VAL A 286 0.65 -14.54 13.05
C VAL A 286 0.01 -13.47 13.94
N GLN A 287 -0.51 -13.85 15.11
CA GLN A 287 -1.07 -12.89 16.07
C GLN A 287 -0.04 -11.82 16.48
N ARG A 288 1.21 -12.21 16.72
CA ARG A 288 2.28 -11.28 17.12
C ARG A 288 2.57 -10.25 16.02
N VAL A 289 2.62 -10.70 14.77
CA VAL A 289 2.79 -9.81 13.61
C VAL A 289 1.57 -8.88 13.47
N LEU A 290 0.35 -9.42 13.53
CA LEU A 290 -0.88 -8.64 13.40
C LEU A 290 -1.02 -7.56 14.47
N ARG A 291 -0.63 -7.82 15.73
CA ARG A 291 -0.59 -6.78 16.77
C ARG A 291 0.34 -5.63 16.39
N SER A 292 1.49 -5.95 15.81
CA SER A 292 2.45 -4.92 15.35
C SER A 292 1.89 -4.13 14.16
N LEU A 293 1.14 -4.78 13.27
CA LEU A 293 0.44 -4.13 12.17
C LEU A 293 -0.74 -3.27 12.65
N ASP A 294 -1.49 -3.67 13.68
CA ASP A 294 -2.55 -2.83 14.24
C ASP A 294 -2.01 -1.54 14.89
N GLU A 295 -0.86 -1.60 15.55
CA GLU A 295 -0.18 -0.38 16.01
C GLU A 295 0.22 0.53 14.85
N MET A 296 0.61 -0.04 13.71
CA MET A 296 0.88 0.71 12.48
C MET A 296 -0.40 1.33 11.91
N ARG A 297 -1.50 0.56 11.84
CA ARG A 297 -2.82 1.04 11.42
C ARG A 297 -3.25 2.25 12.23
N LYS A 298 -3.17 2.19 13.57
CA LYS A 298 -3.51 3.31 14.46
C LYS A 298 -2.72 4.57 14.12
N GLN A 299 -1.43 4.43 13.83
CA GLN A 299 -0.59 5.57 13.43
C GLN A 299 -0.98 6.14 12.07
N ILE A 300 -1.31 5.29 11.10
CA ILE A 300 -1.82 5.72 9.78
C ILE A 300 -3.10 6.54 9.97
N VAL A 301 -4.09 6.00 10.69
CA VAL A 301 -5.38 6.66 10.96
C VAL A 301 -5.22 7.96 11.73
N GLN A 302 -4.37 7.97 12.76
CA GLN A 302 -4.04 9.19 13.49
C GLN A 302 -3.45 10.26 12.58
N THR A 303 -2.59 9.86 11.64
CA THR A 303 -1.95 10.78 10.70
C THR A 303 -2.95 11.34 9.68
N TYR A 304 -3.85 10.51 9.14
CA TYR A 304 -4.99 10.99 8.33
C TYR A 304 -5.85 11.99 9.09
N THR A 305 -6.26 11.63 10.31
CA THR A 305 -7.10 12.48 11.16
C THR A 305 -6.46 13.86 11.37
N VAL A 306 -5.16 13.92 11.61
CA VAL A 306 -4.40 15.18 11.76
C VAL A 306 -4.33 15.95 10.45
N ALA A 307 -4.08 15.28 9.32
CA ALA A 307 -4.00 15.90 8.00
C ALA A 307 -5.35 16.52 7.60
N GLU A 308 -6.43 15.75 7.69
CA GLU A 308 -7.78 16.21 7.33
C GLU A 308 -8.31 17.28 8.29
N SER A 309 -7.97 17.20 9.57
CA SER A 309 -8.33 18.27 10.51
C SER A 309 -7.77 19.63 10.12
N LYS A 310 -6.62 19.66 9.43
CA LYS A 310 -6.01 20.89 8.93
C LYS A 310 -6.59 21.29 7.58
N LEU A 311 -6.85 20.32 6.71
CA LEU A 311 -7.57 20.52 5.45
C LEU A 311 -8.87 21.27 5.68
N HIS A 312 -9.65 20.84 6.69
CA HIS A 312 -10.91 21.47 7.03
C HIS A 312 -10.76 22.90 7.57
N ARG A 313 -9.76 23.15 8.43
CA ARG A 313 -9.52 24.49 9.01
C ARG A 313 -9.06 25.52 7.98
N SER A 314 -8.42 25.09 6.89
CA SER A 314 -7.90 26.01 5.89
C SER A 314 -7.91 25.41 4.47
N PRO A 315 -9.09 25.19 3.88
CA PRO A 315 -9.23 24.48 2.59
C PRO A 315 -8.44 25.10 1.44
N HIS A 316 -8.29 26.43 1.44
CA HIS A 316 -7.69 27.19 0.34
C HIS A 316 -6.17 27.33 0.42
N SER A 317 -5.59 27.10 1.60
CA SER A 317 -4.13 27.18 1.81
C SER A 317 -3.52 25.85 2.20
N PHE A 318 -4.33 24.79 2.31
CA PHE A 318 -3.85 23.48 2.64
C PHE A 318 -3.02 22.93 1.48
N VAL A 319 -1.73 22.85 1.74
CA VAL A 319 -0.78 22.07 0.96
C VAL A 319 -0.46 20.85 1.80
N PHE A 320 -0.44 19.67 1.19
CA PHE A 320 0.17 18.48 1.79
C PHE A 320 1.69 18.71 1.85
N ASP A 321 2.14 19.60 2.74
CA ASP A 321 3.54 19.88 3.03
C ASP A 321 3.93 19.14 4.32
N ASP A 322 5.04 18.39 4.23
CA ASP A 322 5.69 17.63 5.29
C ASP A 322 5.76 18.33 6.64
N ARG A 323 5.95 19.65 6.61
CA ARG A 323 6.19 20.46 7.81
C ARG A 323 5.02 20.43 8.80
N THR A 324 3.82 20.17 8.30
CA THR A 324 2.62 20.36 9.12
C THR A 324 2.14 19.07 9.78
N TRP A 325 2.18 17.92 9.11
CA TRP A 325 1.64 16.66 9.65
C TRP A 325 2.59 15.46 9.51
N ASN A 326 3.80 15.68 8.98
CA ASN A 326 4.97 14.79 8.97
C ASN A 326 4.71 13.33 8.52
N PRO A 327 4.19 13.11 7.29
CA PRO A 327 4.05 11.78 6.69
C PRO A 327 5.36 10.99 6.71
N ARG A 328 6.49 11.66 6.52
CA ARG A 328 7.81 11.04 6.53
C ARG A 328 8.15 10.39 7.86
N ARG A 329 7.70 10.97 8.99
CA ARG A 329 7.85 10.33 10.30
C ARG A 329 7.03 9.05 10.38
N LEU A 330 5.81 9.04 9.84
CA LEU A 330 5.00 7.83 9.75
C LEU A 330 5.72 6.77 8.91
N LEU A 331 6.11 7.08 7.68
CA LEU A 331 6.83 6.13 6.81
C LEU A 331 8.12 5.61 7.44
N LYS A 332 8.90 6.48 8.09
CA LYS A 332 10.09 6.06 8.84
C LYS A 332 9.74 5.07 9.97
N THR A 333 8.63 5.32 10.67
CA THR A 333 8.16 4.44 11.75
C THR A 333 7.66 3.12 11.17
N MET A 334 6.93 3.13 10.05
CA MET A 334 6.49 1.95 9.32
C MET A 334 7.69 1.09 8.89
N ALA A 335 8.70 1.68 8.25
CA ALA A 335 9.91 0.97 7.84
C ALA A 335 10.65 0.36 9.04
N ALA A 336 10.75 1.08 10.16
CA ALA A 336 11.36 0.57 11.39
C ALA A 336 10.56 -0.60 11.98
N ARG A 337 9.22 -0.52 11.95
CA ARG A 337 8.33 -1.59 12.42
C ARG A 337 8.41 -2.83 11.54
N PHE A 338 8.44 -2.69 10.22
CA PHE A 338 8.64 -3.82 9.31
C PHE A 338 10.01 -4.48 9.52
N ALA A 339 11.07 -3.70 9.72
CA ALA A 339 12.38 -4.24 10.08
C ALA A 339 12.37 -4.96 11.45
N GLN A 340 11.62 -4.45 12.42
CA GLN A 340 11.44 -5.09 13.73
C GLN A 340 10.69 -6.42 13.61
N ILE A 341 9.59 -6.46 12.83
CA ILE A 341 8.82 -7.67 12.54
C ILE A 341 9.73 -8.69 11.86
N SER A 342 10.46 -8.28 10.82
CA SER A 342 11.42 -9.12 10.09
C SER A 342 12.39 -9.81 11.04
N LYS A 343 13.06 -9.04 11.90
CA LYS A 343 13.99 -9.58 12.90
C LYS A 343 13.31 -10.53 13.88
N GLY A 344 12.09 -10.19 14.34
CA GLY A 344 11.33 -11.03 15.25
C GLY A 344 10.82 -12.35 14.63
N LEU A 345 10.89 -12.48 13.30
CA LEU A 345 10.51 -13.68 12.56
C LEU A 345 11.70 -14.55 12.13
N GLU A 346 12.94 -14.09 12.30
CA GLU A 346 14.15 -14.86 11.94
C GLU A 346 14.22 -16.20 12.71
N ASP A 347 13.66 -16.23 13.91
CA ASP A 347 13.65 -17.41 14.79
C ASP A 347 12.37 -18.27 14.69
N ASP A 348 11.32 -17.79 13.98
CA ASP A 348 9.96 -18.33 14.08
C ASP A 348 9.48 -19.15 12.85
N ASP A 349 10.36 -19.43 11.88
CA ASP A 349 10.13 -20.24 10.66
C ASP A 349 8.73 -20.05 10.02
N ILE A 350 8.38 -18.80 9.70
CA ILE A 350 7.19 -18.50 8.88
C ILE A 350 7.60 -18.49 7.40
N LEU A 351 7.03 -19.42 6.63
CA LEU A 351 7.32 -19.55 5.21
C LEU A 351 6.14 -19.11 4.35
N MET A 352 6.44 -18.83 3.09
CA MET A 352 5.46 -18.53 2.06
C MET A 352 5.30 -19.77 1.19
N LEU A 353 4.05 -20.17 0.90
CA LEU A 353 3.84 -21.21 -0.10
C LEU A 353 4.19 -20.67 -1.48
N THR A 354 5.20 -21.25 -2.09
CA THR A 354 5.48 -21.09 -3.52
C THR A 354 4.81 -22.19 -4.35
N GLU A 355 4.13 -23.16 -3.75
CA GLU A 355 3.46 -24.27 -4.44
C GLU A 355 2.39 -23.79 -5.44
N PRO A 356 2.45 -24.16 -6.73
CA PRO A 356 1.49 -23.75 -7.76
C PRO A 356 0.04 -24.14 -7.49
N GLY A 357 -0.21 -25.22 -6.73
CA GLY A 357 -1.54 -25.78 -6.52
C GLY A 357 -2.41 -25.04 -5.50
N ALA A 358 -1.81 -24.34 -4.53
CA ALA A 358 -2.55 -23.55 -3.54
C ALA A 358 -3.05 -22.19 -4.10
N ARG A 359 -2.59 -21.82 -5.32
CA ARG A 359 -2.75 -20.48 -5.91
C ARG A 359 -4.16 -20.18 -6.46
N GLN A 360 -4.98 -21.19 -6.77
CA GLN A 360 -6.24 -21.02 -7.51
C GLN A 360 -7.45 -20.48 -6.70
N SER A 361 -7.32 -20.26 -5.40
CA SER A 361 -8.50 -19.99 -4.54
C SER A 361 -8.74 -18.50 -4.20
N PHE A 362 -7.89 -17.59 -4.66
CA PHE A 362 -7.94 -16.16 -4.29
C PHE A 362 -7.82 -15.17 -5.46
N GLU A 363 -7.64 -15.67 -6.68
CA GLU A 363 -7.80 -14.90 -7.93
C GLU A 363 -9.22 -15.15 -8.46
#